data_AF-A0A372QYP0-F1
#
_entry.id   AF-A0A372QYP0-F1
#
_cell.length_a   1.000
_cell.length_b   1.000
_cell.length_c   1.000
_cell.angle_alpha   90.00
_cell.angle_beta   90.00
_cell.angle_gamma   90.00
#
_symmetry.space_group_name_H-M   'P 1'
#
loop_
_entity.id
_entity.type
_entity.pdbx_description
1 polymer ?
#
loop_
_entity_poly.entity_id
_entity_poly.type
_entity_poly.pdbx_seq_one_letter_code
_entity_poly.pdbx_strand_id
1 'polypeptide(L)'
;MVRDSGDEMEVDEEEARVRPKSSFNIISRLIEVMKPRYTSRYRQVKSWLAALHKHHRVHLLYKQYGTLDKDNRRLHQNNRLNEKKTRRVKGAKSLFDKNDEKLENYDRKELLNVL
;
A
#
# COMPACT_ATOMS: atom_id res chain seq x y z
N MET A 1 27.92 24.99 13.62
CA MET A 1 26.61 24.65 14.20
C MET A 1 25.57 25.53 13.52
N VAL A 2 24.80 24.97 12.60
CA VAL A 2 23.77 25.70 11.85
C VAL A 2 22.61 25.97 12.81
N ARG A 3 22.27 27.26 12.95
CA ARG A 3 21.07 27.71 13.65
C ARG A 3 19.88 27.34 12.77
N ASP A 4 19.15 26.29 13.13
CA ASP A 4 17.87 25.96 12.50
C ASP A 4 16.81 26.85 13.15
N SER A 5 16.67 28.02 12.54
CA SER A 5 15.78 29.10 12.94
C SER A 5 14.33 28.65 12.83
N GLY A 6 13.54 29.10 13.80
CA GLY A 6 12.16 28.70 13.99
C GLY A 6 11.31 28.75 12.72
N ASP A 7 10.70 27.61 12.39
CA ASP A 7 9.29 27.59 12.04
C ASP A 7 8.50 27.91 13.34
N GLU A 8 8.68 29.12 13.88
CA GLU A 8 7.67 29.68 14.77
C GLU A 8 6.42 29.82 13.91
N MET A 9 5.32 29.19 14.35
CA MET A 9 4.06 29.25 13.63
C MET A 9 3.52 30.68 13.72
N GLU A 10 3.99 31.55 12.82
CA GLU A 10 3.23 32.71 12.38
C GLU A 10 2.04 32.15 11.58
N VAL A 11 0.97 31.84 12.33
CA VAL A 11 -0.31 31.49 11.72
C VAL A 11 -0.89 32.81 11.26
N ASP A 12 -0.89 33.06 9.94
CA ASP A 12 -1.61 34.18 9.33
C ASP A 12 -2.99 34.28 10.01
N GLU A 13 -3.28 35.38 10.72
CA GLU A 13 -4.51 35.55 11.52
C GLU A 13 -5.78 35.30 10.69
N GLU A 14 -5.69 35.58 9.39
CA GLU A 14 -6.73 35.32 8.39
C GLU A 14 -6.97 33.80 8.19
N GLU A 15 -5.91 32.99 8.18
CA GLU A 15 -6.00 31.53 8.08
C GLU A 15 -6.47 30.89 9.41
N ALA A 16 -6.18 31.52 10.56
CA ALA A 16 -6.66 31.10 11.88
C ALA A 16 -8.18 31.30 12.05
N ARG A 17 -8.76 32.37 11.47
CA ARG A 17 -10.20 32.66 11.52
C ARG A 17 -11.08 31.64 10.78
N VAL A 18 -10.56 31.04 9.72
CA VAL A 18 -11.32 30.11 8.86
C VAL A 18 -11.22 28.65 9.36
N ARG A 19 -10.22 28.34 10.22
CA ARG A 19 -9.94 26.95 10.64
C ARG A 19 -10.80 26.53 11.84
N PRO A 20 -11.51 25.39 11.76
CA PRO A 20 -12.14 24.79 12.93
C PRO A 20 -11.06 24.47 13.98
N LYS A 21 -11.19 25.03 15.19
CA LYS A 21 -10.24 24.85 16.32
C LYS A 21 -9.90 23.39 16.61
N SER A 22 -10.81 22.47 16.29
CA SER A 22 -10.64 21.01 16.42
C SER A 22 -9.56 20.43 15.51
N SER A 23 -9.42 20.91 14.27
CA SER A 23 -8.47 20.41 13.28
C SER A 23 -7.02 20.82 13.58
N PHE A 24 -6.84 22.03 14.12
CA PHE A 24 -5.56 22.54 14.58
C PHE A 24 -5.03 21.72 15.76
N ASN A 25 -5.91 21.43 16.74
CA ASN A 25 -5.55 20.66 17.94
C ASN A 25 -5.04 19.25 17.62
N ILE A 26 -5.71 18.54 16.70
CA ILE A 26 -5.34 17.16 16.34
C ILE A 26 -3.98 17.10 15.63
N ILE A 27 -3.71 18.01 14.69
CA ILE A 27 -2.45 18.00 13.94
C ILE A 27 -1.27 18.34 14.86
N SER A 28 -1.42 19.35 15.72
CA SER A 28 -0.38 19.73 16.68
C SER A 28 -0.06 18.59 17.65
N ARG A 29 -1.10 17.94 18.21
CA ARG A 29 -0.93 16.78 19.10
C ARG A 29 -0.26 15.60 18.41
N LEU A 30 -0.61 15.34 17.15
CA LEU A 30 -0.01 14.25 16.36
C LEU A 30 1.48 14.51 16.08
N ILE A 31 1.85 15.76 15.77
CA ILE A 31 3.26 16.16 15.61
C ILE A 31 4.03 15.91 16.89
N GLU A 32 3.51 16.32 18.05
CA GLU A 32 4.16 16.11 19.35
C GLU A 32 4.40 14.62 19.66
N VAL A 33 3.41 13.77 19.39
CA VAL A 33 3.55 12.31 19.59
C VAL A 33 4.58 11.71 18.64
N MET A 34 4.73 12.26 17.43
CA MET A 34 5.65 11.75 16.41
C MET A 34 7.09 12.25 16.59
N LYS A 35 7.32 13.39 17.27
CA LYS A 35 8.63 14.03 17.47
C LYS A 35 9.78 13.09 17.85
N PRO A 36 9.61 12.08 18.74
CA PRO A 36 10.71 11.20 19.11
C PRO A 36 11.28 10.37 17.95
N ARG A 37 10.52 10.19 16.87
CA ARG A 37 10.90 9.36 15.71
C ARG A 37 10.94 10.13 14.41
N TYR A 38 10.18 11.22 14.30
CA TYR A 38 10.01 11.96 13.05
C TYR A 38 9.88 13.47 13.31
N THR A 39 10.68 14.26 12.62
CA THR A 39 10.58 15.73 12.57
C THR A 39 9.58 16.16 11.51
N SER A 40 8.31 15.83 11.72
CA SER A 40 7.23 16.13 10.75
C SER A 40 6.73 17.56 10.89
N ARG A 41 6.63 18.29 9.77
CA ARG A 41 6.03 19.63 9.72
C ARG A 41 4.51 19.58 9.63
N TYR A 42 3.86 20.63 10.11
CA TYR A 42 2.40 20.77 10.09
C TYR A 42 1.78 20.53 8.70
N ARG A 43 2.35 21.13 7.64
CA ARG A 43 1.86 20.96 6.27
C ARG A 43 1.94 19.51 5.79
N GLN A 44 2.98 18.78 6.19
CA GLN A 44 3.15 17.37 5.83
C GLN A 44 2.07 16.51 6.50
N VAL A 45 1.89 16.66 7.81
CA VAL A 45 0.86 15.93 8.56
C VAL A 45 -0.54 16.25 8.05
N LYS A 46 -0.84 17.52 7.77
CA LYS A 46 -2.10 17.94 7.15
C LYS A 46 -2.34 17.25 5.80
N SER A 47 -1.32 17.21 4.94
CA SER A 47 -1.39 16.55 3.63
C SER A 47 -1.63 15.05 3.75
N TRP A 48 -0.91 14.38 4.66
CA TRP A 48 -1.09 12.94 4.91
C TRP A 48 -2.48 12.62 5.43
N LEU A 49 -3.00 13.39 6.39
CA LEU A 49 -4.36 13.21 6.89
C LEU A 49 -5.41 13.44 5.78
N ALA A 50 -5.20 14.43 4.91
CA ALA A 50 -6.08 14.65 3.77
C ALA A 50 -6.06 13.48 2.78
N ALA A 51 -4.88 12.90 2.51
CA ALA A 51 -4.73 11.72 1.67
C ALA A 51 -5.41 10.48 2.28
N LEU A 52 -5.21 10.23 3.57
CA LEU A 52 -5.89 9.15 4.31
C LEU A 52 -7.41 9.33 4.28
N HIS A 53 -7.90 10.55 4.50
CA HIS A 53 -9.32 10.84 4.47
C HIS A 53 -9.91 10.59 3.06
N LYS A 54 -9.22 11.02 1.99
CA LYS A 54 -9.64 10.73 0.61
C LYS A 54 -9.69 9.23 0.36
N HIS A 55 -8.65 8.48 0.72
CA HIS A 55 -8.59 7.04 0.56
C HIS A 55 -9.75 6.33 1.28
N HIS A 56 -9.99 6.69 2.55
CA HIS A 56 -11.09 6.12 3.34
C HIS A 56 -12.45 6.43 2.74
N ARG A 57 -12.70 7.68 2.31
CA ARG A 57 -13.96 8.07 1.66
C ARG A 57 -14.22 7.27 0.38
N VAL A 58 -13.20 7.14 -0.47
CA VAL A 58 -13.29 6.36 -1.70
C VAL A 58 -13.61 4.90 -1.37
N HIS A 59 -12.86 4.29 -0.45
CA HIS A 59 -13.08 2.91 -0.04
C HIS A 59 -14.49 2.65 0.52
N LEU A 60 -15.02 3.57 1.32
CA LEU A 60 -16.40 3.49 1.84
C LEU A 60 -17.44 3.56 0.72
N LEU A 61 -17.25 4.43 -0.28
CA LEU A 61 -18.14 4.49 -1.45
C LEU A 61 -18.10 3.18 -2.23
N TYR A 62 -16.91 2.64 -2.53
CA TYR A 62 -16.77 1.34 -3.19
C TYR A 62 -17.46 0.20 -2.41
N LYS A 63 -17.43 0.26 -1.07
CA LYS A 63 -18.15 -0.68 -0.21
C LYS A 63 -19.67 -0.50 -0.31
N GLN A 64 -20.17 0.73 -0.27
CA GLN A 64 -21.61 1.04 -0.39
C GLN A 64 -22.19 0.64 -1.75
N TYR A 65 -21.44 0.85 -2.84
CA TYR A 65 -21.85 0.46 -4.19
C TYR A 65 -21.65 -1.05 -4.48
N GLY A 66 -21.14 -1.84 -3.53
CA GLY A 66 -20.91 -3.28 -3.70
C GLY A 66 -19.84 -3.65 -4.74
N THR A 67 -19.11 -2.67 -5.25
CA THR A 67 -18.04 -2.86 -6.24
C THR A 67 -16.76 -3.38 -5.58
N LEU A 68 -16.47 -2.94 -4.36
CA LEU A 68 -15.30 -3.41 -3.59
C LEU A 68 -15.32 -4.94 -3.39
N ASP A 69 -16.49 -5.50 -3.05
CA ASP A 69 -16.62 -6.95 -2.80
C ASP A 69 -16.39 -7.76 -4.08
N LYS A 70 -16.91 -7.27 -5.21
CA LYS A 70 -16.74 -7.91 -6.52
C LYS A 70 -15.28 -7.91 -6.96
N ASP A 71 -14.59 -6.78 -6.86
CA ASP A 71 -13.18 -6.67 -7.25
C ASP A 71 -12.28 -7.48 -6.31
N ASN A 72 -12.54 -7.46 -5.00
CA ASN A 72 -11.83 -8.30 -4.03
C ASN A 72 -12.02 -9.80 -4.32
N ARG A 73 -13.25 -10.22 -4.66
CA ARG A 73 -13.53 -11.62 -5.04
C ARG A 73 -12.76 -12.02 -6.30
N ARG A 74 -12.72 -11.15 -7.31
CA ARG A 74 -11.93 -11.39 -8.53
C ARG A 74 -10.43 -11.49 -8.23
N LEU A 75 -9.88 -10.58 -7.43
CA LEU A 75 -8.49 -10.61 -7.00
C LEU A 75 -8.16 -11.91 -6.25
N HIS A 76 -9.01 -12.34 -5.32
CA HIS A 76 -8.83 -13.60 -4.61
C HIS A 76 -8.83 -14.80 -5.57
N GLN A 77 -9.76 -14.85 -6.53
CA GLN A 77 -9.82 -15.93 -7.51
C GLN A 77 -8.55 -15.97 -8.37
N ASN A 78 -8.09 -14.82 -8.86
CA ASN A 78 -6.86 -14.71 -9.66
C ASN A 78 -5.63 -15.13 -8.86
N ASN A 79 -5.50 -14.68 -7.62
CA ASN A 79 -4.38 -15.07 -6.75
C ASN A 79 -4.37 -16.58 -6.50
N ARG A 80 -5.53 -17.19 -6.26
CA ARG A 80 -5.65 -18.64 -6.08
C ARG A 80 -5.27 -19.42 -7.35
N LEU A 81 -5.64 -18.92 -8.53
CA LEU A 81 -5.24 -19.52 -9.80
C LEU A 81 -3.73 -19.38 -10.03
N ASN A 82 -3.17 -18.21 -9.74
CA ASN A 82 -1.73 -17.96 -9.86
C ASN A 82 -0.94 -18.90 -8.94
N GLU A 83 -1.34 -19.04 -7.68
CA GLU A 83 -0.70 -19.94 -6.73
C GLU A 83 -0.72 -21.40 -7.19
N LYS A 84 -1.83 -21.86 -7.79
CA LYS A 84 -1.92 -23.19 -8.40
C LYS A 84 -0.94 -23.34 -9.57
N LYS A 85 -0.83 -22.34 -10.45
CA LYS A 85 0.14 -22.34 -11.55
C LYS A 85 1.57 -22.41 -11.02
N THR A 86 1.92 -21.57 -10.04
CA THR A 86 3.25 -21.57 -9.42
C THR A 86 3.60 -22.93 -8.82
N ARG A 87 2.65 -23.58 -8.11
CA ARG A 87 2.87 -24.92 -7.57
C ARG A 87 3.12 -25.97 -8.65
N ARG A 88 2.37 -25.91 -9.75
CA ARG A 88 2.55 -26.84 -10.89
C ARG A 88 3.92 -26.64 -11.54
N VAL A 89 4.32 -25.39 -11.81
CA VAL A 89 5.63 -25.07 -12.38
C VAL A 89 6.75 -25.56 -11.46
N LYS A 90 6.67 -25.30 -10.15
CA LYS A 90 7.65 -25.80 -9.17
C LYS A 90 7.74 -27.33 -9.16
N GLY A 91 6.60 -28.02 -9.21
CA GLY A 91 6.56 -29.47 -9.27
C GLY A 91 7.19 -30.01 -10.56
N ALA A 92 6.82 -29.46 -11.70
CA ALA A 92 7.35 -29.87 -12.99
C ALA A 92 8.86 -29.58 -13.12
N LYS A 93 9.32 -28.44 -12.62
CA LYS A 93 10.76 -28.12 -12.52
C LYS A 93 11.51 -29.14 -11.66
N SER A 94 10.95 -29.52 -10.51
CA SER A 94 11.55 -30.57 -9.67
C SER A 94 11.63 -31.94 -10.36
N LEU A 95 10.68 -32.28 -11.24
CA LEU A 95 10.74 -33.53 -12.02
C LEU A 95 11.80 -33.44 -13.11
N PHE A 96 11.86 -32.30 -13.79
CA PHE A 96 12.85 -32.00 -14.81
C PHE A 96 14.28 -32.07 -14.24
N ASP A 97 14.53 -31.42 -13.10
CA ASP A 97 15.83 -31.41 -12.43
C ASP A 97 16.29 -32.82 -12.02
N LYS A 98 15.34 -33.74 -11.77
CA LYS A 98 15.60 -35.14 -11.39
C LYS A 98 15.70 -36.09 -12.58
N ASN A 99 15.47 -35.63 -13.81
CA ASN A 99 15.36 -36.47 -15.00
C ASN A 99 14.36 -37.63 -14.81
N ASP A 100 13.20 -37.33 -14.22
CA ASP A 100 12.16 -38.32 -13.96
C ASP A 100 11.70 -38.99 -15.27
N GLU A 101 11.61 -40.32 -15.28
CA GLU A 101 11.21 -41.15 -16.44
C GLU A 101 9.86 -40.73 -17.04
N LYS A 102 8.98 -40.13 -16.22
CA LYS A 102 7.70 -39.58 -16.70
C LYS A 102 7.84 -38.48 -17.74
N LEU A 103 9.02 -37.87 -17.86
CA LEU A 103 9.35 -36.83 -18.83
C LEU A 103 10.15 -37.35 -20.03
N GLU A 104 10.44 -38.65 -20.12
CA GLU A 104 11.28 -39.25 -21.18
C GLU A 104 10.72 -39.03 -22.60
N ASN A 105 9.39 -39.01 -22.74
CA ASN A 105 8.72 -38.81 -24.02
C ASN A 105 8.58 -37.34 -24.46
N TYR A 106 9.08 -36.39 -23.67
CA TYR A 106 8.96 -34.97 -23.95
C TYR A 106 10.30 -34.39 -24.39
N ASP A 107 10.29 -33.50 -25.40
CA ASP A 107 11.50 -32.79 -25.78
C ASP A 107 11.96 -31.86 -24.64
N ARG A 108 13.22 -32.02 -24.26
CA ARG A 108 13.81 -31.34 -23.12
C ARG A 108 13.92 -29.84 -23.34
N LYS A 109 14.16 -29.42 -24.59
CA LYS A 109 14.30 -28.01 -24.97
C LYS A 109 12.94 -27.31 -24.96
N GLU A 110 11.89 -27.97 -25.46
CA GLU A 110 10.53 -27.47 -25.36
C GLU A 110 10.03 -27.38 -23.91
N LEU A 111 10.30 -28.38 -23.07
CA LEU A 111 9.93 -28.33 -21.65
C LEU A 111 10.54 -27.13 -20.91
N LEU A 112 11.81 -26.83 -21.17
CA LEU A 112 12.50 -25.71 -20.54
C LEU A 112 11.88 -24.35 -20.90
N ASN A 113 11.26 -24.22 -22.08
CA ASN A 113 10.60 -22.97 -22.49
C ASN A 113 9.29 -22.68 -21.73
N VAL A 114 8.71 -23.70 -21.08
CA VAL A 114 7.41 -23.61 -20.41
C VAL A 114 7.54 -23.57 -18.87
N LEU A 115 8.71 -23.97 -18.34
CA LEU A 115 9.05 -24.03 -16.91
C LEU A 115 9.68 -22.72 -16.39
#